data_AF-A0A8T7HA55-F1
#
_entry.id   AF-A0A8T7HA55-F1
#
_cell.length_a   1.000
_cell.length_b   1.000
_cell.length_c   1.000
_cell.angle_alpha   90.00
_cell.angle_beta   90.00
_cell.angle_gamma   90.00
#
_symmetry.space_group_name_H-M   'P 1'
#
loop_
_entity.id
_entity.type
_entity.pdbx_description
1 polymer ?
#
loop_
_entity_poly.entity_id
_entity_poly.type
_entity_poly.pdbx_seq_one_letter_code
_entity_poly.pdbx_strand_id
1 'polypeptide(L)'
;MDFLKLIQEGRVDDFKTKYSQKFGKDNVDKIVGSVPQKYLEWVGKNLDMVNFEENLSKLSNALSKFEKISTNLPITDLFKYKNLGQLLTDLSDYENRQRRIVKKVDGGNVVYDDGRFFVVNPLTHDSSCYYGKGTKWCTTTDSDNHFKQYNEDGKLFYILDRNAPSDDKFYKVALLQKFDGDKTYYDALDATVKSGWIFNTNKLNEILSSVDEYLNLEYPEQIKIYKDKVLAKKEKARLESIRIQQILNQRLADAQERRLDGEWTLDDDCPDVGLKAHALLNFLVNEGDVDEMTNQDRNEIARIQSEIDRLQTEYDNDEDVRGDLLDEISDLEDELTELENKIDVYYIIPTGSFYDTTEFEVIGVPDLEDRRYAVGDEGEMESSSYESVDQLLDDIGFEGFRASFVENYIDEDAVKDYAEEFYRHDVSDSPESYFDDSQRDLSDDQTEKISILQDKIEKFNNLISQYEDSMSGEDDDDELLERVDELNELIEEMETEIEDTNEDPEGDFPDDLIEDAIYDRVEDATNDIVGFMDEWGLEKNNFIDRREFIKAVYEEDGYGATLNGYDGTAEEYKVGDTWFYVMRID
;
A
#
# COMPACT_ATOMS: atom_id res chain seq x y z
N MET A 1 -7.53 61.87 -10.49
CA MET A 1 -6.08 62.16 -10.58
C MET A 1 -5.41 61.38 -9.48
N ASP A 2 -4.47 60.51 -9.86
CA ASP A 2 -3.81 59.59 -8.94
C ASP A 2 -2.66 60.31 -8.21
N PHE A 3 -2.83 60.57 -6.91
CA PHE A 3 -1.91 61.36 -6.09
C PHE A 3 -0.49 60.76 -6.07
N LEU A 4 -0.38 59.43 -6.13
CA LEU A 4 0.90 58.71 -6.23
C LEU A 4 1.59 58.99 -7.56
N LYS A 5 0.82 59.02 -8.64
CA LYS A 5 1.31 59.32 -9.99
C LYS A 5 1.78 60.79 -10.11
N LEU A 6 1.07 61.71 -9.46
CA LEU A 6 1.41 63.14 -9.42
C LEU A 6 2.69 63.42 -8.61
N ILE A 7 2.89 62.70 -7.49
CA ILE A 7 4.13 62.75 -6.68
C ILE A 7 5.29 62.11 -7.44
N GLN A 8 5.05 61.03 -8.18
CA GLN A 8 6.05 60.34 -9.01
C GLN A 8 6.50 61.19 -10.22
N GLU A 9 5.56 61.81 -10.94
CA GLU A 9 5.82 62.73 -12.05
C GLU A 9 6.59 63.97 -11.56
N GLY A 10 6.20 64.56 -10.42
CA GLY A 10 6.92 65.71 -9.83
C GLY A 10 8.38 65.44 -9.49
N ARG A 11 8.72 64.22 -9.01
CA ARG A 11 10.12 63.87 -8.67
C ARG A 11 11.02 63.70 -9.90
N VAL A 12 10.46 63.25 -11.01
CA VAL A 12 11.20 63.14 -12.28
C VAL A 12 11.45 64.53 -12.85
N ASP A 13 10.45 65.41 -12.82
CA ASP A 13 10.58 66.78 -13.32
C ASP A 13 11.54 67.63 -12.46
N ASP A 14 11.49 67.48 -11.14
CA ASP A 14 12.44 68.11 -10.20
C ASP A 14 13.87 67.61 -10.46
N PHE A 15 14.05 66.31 -10.66
CA PHE A 15 15.36 65.72 -10.96
C PHE A 15 15.91 66.25 -12.29
N LYS A 16 15.08 66.27 -13.34
CA LYS A 16 15.43 66.82 -14.64
C LYS A 16 15.85 68.28 -14.51
N THR A 17 15.07 69.09 -13.81
CA THR A 17 15.37 70.51 -13.63
C THR A 17 16.70 70.73 -12.89
N LYS A 18 16.95 69.96 -11.83
CA LYS A 18 18.11 70.14 -10.95
C LYS A 18 19.42 69.59 -11.53
N TYR A 19 19.36 68.51 -12.30
CA TYR A 19 20.56 67.77 -12.75
C TYR A 19 20.80 67.77 -14.26
N SER A 20 19.95 68.40 -15.08
CA SER A 20 20.16 68.53 -16.53
C SER A 20 21.48 69.21 -16.90
N GLN A 21 21.94 70.20 -16.12
CA GLN A 21 23.24 70.85 -16.36
C GLN A 21 24.43 69.94 -16.05
N LYS A 22 24.27 68.98 -15.12
CA LYS A 22 25.35 68.10 -14.67
C LYS A 22 25.56 66.92 -15.61
N PHE A 23 24.49 66.27 -16.07
CA PHE A 23 24.60 65.05 -16.86
C PHE A 23 24.28 65.24 -18.36
N GLY A 24 23.61 66.33 -18.73
CA GLY A 24 23.02 66.49 -20.06
C GLY A 24 21.71 65.72 -20.22
N LYS A 25 20.87 66.17 -21.17
CA LYS A 25 19.49 65.69 -21.32
C LYS A 25 19.40 64.16 -21.53
N ASP A 26 20.22 63.63 -22.43
CA ASP A 26 20.21 62.21 -22.79
C ASP A 26 20.61 61.29 -21.62
N ASN A 27 21.59 61.70 -20.81
CA ASN A 27 22.04 60.92 -19.66
C ASN A 27 21.07 61.03 -18.48
N VAL A 28 20.40 62.17 -18.30
CA VAL A 28 19.32 62.28 -17.31
C VAL A 28 18.19 61.32 -17.63
N ASP A 29 17.80 61.21 -18.91
CA ASP A 29 16.76 60.26 -19.32
C ASP A 29 17.21 58.79 -19.12
N LYS A 30 18.49 58.47 -19.37
CA LYS A 30 19.08 57.15 -19.02
C LYS A 30 19.00 56.87 -17.52
N ILE A 31 19.35 57.83 -16.65
CA ILE A 31 19.28 57.65 -15.19
C ILE A 31 17.83 57.39 -14.75
N VAL A 32 16.89 58.18 -15.24
CA VAL A 32 15.46 58.05 -14.90
C VAL A 32 14.91 56.68 -15.35
N GLY A 33 15.38 56.15 -16.48
CA GLY A 33 14.98 54.83 -16.97
C GLY A 33 15.61 53.65 -16.22
N SER A 34 16.79 53.82 -15.61
CA SER A 34 17.55 52.72 -14.99
C SER A 34 17.53 52.68 -13.46
N VAL A 35 16.91 53.68 -12.81
CA VAL A 35 16.92 53.84 -11.35
C VAL A 35 15.49 54.06 -10.82
N PRO A 36 15.10 53.41 -9.71
CA PRO A 36 13.82 53.69 -9.06
C PRO A 36 13.67 55.18 -8.73
N GLN A 37 12.53 55.77 -9.09
CA GLN A 37 12.28 57.23 -8.96
C GLN A 37 12.55 57.76 -7.55
N LYS A 38 12.31 56.94 -6.52
CA LYS A 38 12.54 57.30 -5.12
C LYS A 38 14.00 57.58 -4.75
N TYR A 39 14.95 57.14 -5.56
CA TYR A 39 16.38 57.27 -5.33
C TYR A 39 17.06 58.29 -6.25
N LEU A 40 16.33 58.88 -7.21
CA LEU A 40 16.87 59.80 -8.21
C LEU A 40 17.71 60.92 -7.58
N GLU A 41 17.18 61.61 -6.57
CA GLU A 41 17.90 62.70 -5.89
C GLU A 41 19.26 62.24 -5.31
N TRP A 42 19.31 61.04 -4.72
CA TRP A 42 20.57 60.49 -4.21
C TRP A 42 21.54 60.15 -5.35
N VAL A 43 21.03 59.59 -6.45
CA VAL A 43 21.85 59.30 -7.65
C VAL A 43 22.39 60.57 -8.28
N GLY A 44 21.57 61.61 -8.43
CA GLY A 44 22.01 62.89 -8.99
C GLY A 44 23.15 63.51 -8.18
N LYS A 45 23.12 63.34 -6.86
CA LYS A 45 24.17 63.81 -5.96
C LYS A 45 25.45 62.97 -6.04
N ASN A 46 25.34 61.65 -6.14
CA ASN A 46 26.46 60.71 -5.95
C ASN A 46 27.03 60.09 -7.23
N LEU A 47 26.33 60.16 -8.36
CA LEU A 47 26.84 59.74 -9.67
C LEU A 47 27.65 60.89 -10.30
N ASP A 48 28.77 60.57 -10.91
CA ASP A 48 29.57 61.49 -11.72
C ASP A 48 29.56 61.08 -13.20
N MET A 49 30.21 61.88 -14.05
CA MET A 49 30.27 61.64 -15.50
C MET A 49 31.46 60.76 -15.91
N VAL A 50 32.30 60.33 -14.97
CA VAL A 50 33.46 59.47 -15.27
C VAL A 50 32.96 58.04 -15.42
N ASN A 51 33.33 57.35 -16.50
CA ASN A 51 32.86 55.99 -16.83
C ASN A 51 31.34 55.83 -16.65
N PHE A 52 30.59 56.84 -17.10
CA PHE A 52 29.17 57.03 -16.78
C PHE A 52 28.33 55.76 -16.97
N GLU A 53 28.47 55.06 -18.11
CA GLU A 53 27.65 53.88 -18.40
C GLU A 53 27.97 52.69 -17.48
N GLU A 54 29.25 52.46 -17.20
CA GLU A 54 29.69 51.40 -16.29
C GLU A 54 29.25 51.72 -14.84
N ASN A 55 29.42 52.97 -14.41
CA ASN A 55 29.04 53.43 -13.08
C ASN A 55 27.53 53.46 -12.89
N LEU A 56 26.75 53.82 -13.92
CA LEU A 56 25.29 53.74 -13.90
C LEU A 56 24.82 52.29 -13.81
N SER A 57 25.45 51.36 -14.53
CA SER A 57 25.15 49.93 -14.45
C SER A 57 25.46 49.36 -13.06
N LYS A 58 26.65 49.65 -12.51
CA LYS A 58 27.04 49.26 -11.14
C LYS A 58 26.08 49.83 -10.11
N LEU A 59 25.71 51.10 -10.24
CA LEU A 59 24.79 51.78 -9.34
C LEU A 59 23.38 51.21 -9.43
N SER A 60 22.86 50.94 -10.63
CA SER A 60 21.54 50.34 -10.82
C SER A 60 21.47 48.95 -10.16
N ASN A 61 22.49 48.12 -10.38
CA ASN A 61 22.62 46.81 -9.71
C ASN A 61 22.71 46.95 -8.18
N ALA A 62 23.52 47.90 -7.69
CA ALA A 62 23.65 48.16 -6.26
C ALA A 62 22.33 48.61 -5.62
N LEU A 63 21.56 49.47 -6.30
CA LEU A 63 20.26 49.93 -5.82
C LEU A 63 19.21 48.83 -5.84
N SER A 64 19.20 47.98 -6.87
CA SER A 64 18.32 46.81 -6.93
C SER A 64 18.61 45.83 -5.78
N LYS A 65 19.90 45.59 -5.48
CA LYS A 65 20.31 44.78 -4.32
C LYS A 65 19.90 45.45 -3.01
N PHE A 66 20.21 46.75 -2.85
CA PHE A 66 19.87 47.52 -1.67
C PHE A 66 18.37 47.47 -1.37
N GLU A 67 17.51 47.64 -2.38
CA GLU A 67 16.05 47.58 -2.20
C GLU A 67 15.57 46.23 -1.63
N LYS A 68 16.25 45.13 -1.97
CA LYS A 68 15.93 43.80 -1.47
C LYS A 68 16.43 43.55 -0.04
N ILE A 69 17.56 44.15 0.35
CA ILE A 69 18.28 43.76 1.59
C ILE A 69 18.52 44.91 2.57
N SER A 70 18.04 46.12 2.30
CA SER A 70 18.37 47.36 3.06
C SER A 70 18.13 47.25 4.56
N THR A 71 17.08 46.53 4.98
CA THR A 71 16.75 46.31 6.39
C THR A 71 17.84 45.54 7.15
N ASN A 72 18.70 44.81 6.44
CA ASN A 72 19.76 43.99 7.00
C ASN A 72 21.16 44.62 6.87
N LEU A 73 21.25 45.85 6.32
CA LEU A 73 22.50 46.59 6.19
C LEU A 73 22.73 47.52 7.39
N PRO A 74 23.99 47.89 7.70
CA PRO A 74 24.30 48.85 8.77
C PRO A 74 23.62 50.21 8.59
N ILE A 75 23.39 50.61 7.34
CA ILE A 75 22.66 51.83 6.98
C ILE A 75 21.42 51.42 6.16
N THR A 76 20.24 51.56 6.76
CA THR A 76 18.97 51.12 6.16
C THR A 76 18.32 52.14 5.22
N ASP A 77 18.75 53.40 5.30
CA ASP A 77 18.28 54.50 4.48
C ASP A 77 19.36 54.91 3.48
N LEU A 78 19.06 54.76 2.18
CA LEU A 78 19.98 55.08 1.09
C LEU A 78 20.55 56.50 1.24
N PHE A 79 19.74 57.47 1.67
CA PHE A 79 20.16 58.87 1.74
C PHE A 79 21.22 59.17 2.80
N LYS A 80 21.50 58.20 3.69
CA LYS A 80 22.57 58.28 4.69
C LYS A 80 23.93 57.77 4.18
N TYR A 81 23.97 57.09 3.03
CA TYR A 81 25.23 56.72 2.39
C TYR A 81 25.93 57.94 1.80
N LYS A 82 27.24 58.06 2.06
CA LYS A 82 28.06 59.21 1.62
C LYS A 82 28.36 59.21 0.12
N ASN A 83 28.49 58.03 -0.49
CA ASN A 83 28.76 57.83 -1.91
C ASN A 83 28.49 56.37 -2.32
N LEU A 84 28.59 56.09 -3.63
CA LEU A 84 28.42 54.74 -4.19
C LEU A 84 29.44 53.74 -3.62
N GLY A 85 30.68 54.16 -3.36
CA GLY A 85 31.71 53.30 -2.78
C GLY A 85 31.32 52.72 -1.42
N GLN A 86 30.80 53.56 -0.52
CA GLN A 86 30.32 53.11 0.80
C GLN A 86 29.15 52.12 0.68
N LEU A 87 28.22 52.37 -0.25
CA LEU A 87 27.11 51.45 -0.52
C LEU A 87 27.62 50.11 -1.04
N LEU A 88 28.55 50.13 -2.00
CA LEU A 88 29.15 48.91 -2.55
C LEU A 88 29.93 48.11 -1.50
N THR A 89 30.65 48.79 -0.60
CA THR A 89 31.32 48.14 0.54
C THR A 89 30.31 47.46 1.45
N ASP A 90 29.28 48.15 1.93
CA ASP A 90 28.29 47.54 2.83
C ASP A 90 27.53 46.38 2.17
N LEU A 91 27.20 46.49 0.88
CA LEU A 91 26.57 45.42 0.11
C LEU A 91 27.51 44.22 -0.04
N SER A 92 28.79 44.45 -0.37
CA SER A 92 29.81 43.42 -0.50
C SER A 92 30.10 42.74 0.84
N ASP A 93 30.20 43.50 1.91
CA ASP A 93 30.42 42.99 3.26
C ASP A 93 29.23 42.13 3.70
N TYR A 94 28.00 42.56 3.37
CA TYR A 94 26.80 41.77 3.62
C TYR A 94 26.75 40.47 2.81
N GLU A 95 27.18 40.50 1.54
CA GLU A 95 27.23 39.32 0.68
C GLU A 95 28.31 38.32 1.11
N ASN A 96 29.47 38.84 1.55
CA ASN A 96 30.63 38.02 1.91
C ASN A 96 30.72 37.69 3.40
N ARG A 97 29.79 38.17 4.23
CA ARG A 97 29.75 37.81 5.65
C ARG A 97 29.59 36.30 5.79
N GLN A 98 30.32 35.73 6.73
CA GLN A 98 30.04 34.36 7.16
C GLN A 98 28.67 34.35 7.85
N ARG A 99 27.72 33.65 7.23
CA ARG A 99 26.35 33.51 7.73
C ARG A 99 26.22 32.36 8.71
N ARG A 100 27.23 31.48 8.78
CA ARG A 100 27.26 30.32 9.66
C ARG A 100 28.67 30.03 10.14
N ILE A 101 28.77 29.61 11.39
CA ILE A 101 29.99 29.10 12.00
C ILE A 101 29.85 27.58 12.04
N VAL A 102 30.72 26.87 11.33
CA VAL A 102 30.77 25.41 11.33
C VAL A 102 32.04 24.99 12.06
N LYS A 103 31.89 24.18 13.10
CA LYS A 103 33.02 23.64 13.87
C LYS A 103 33.27 22.18 13.48
N LYS A 104 34.53 21.74 13.59
CA LYS A 104 34.85 20.32 13.59
C LYS A 104 34.23 19.68 14.84
N VAL A 105 33.51 18.58 14.68
CA VAL A 105 32.97 17.74 15.77
C VAL A 105 33.57 16.34 15.69
N ASP A 106 33.42 15.58 16.76
CA ASP A 106 33.82 14.16 16.74
C ASP A 106 33.01 13.39 15.67
N GLY A 107 33.67 12.42 15.02
CA GLY A 107 33.11 11.75 13.84
C GLY A 107 33.05 12.60 12.56
N GLY A 108 33.46 13.88 12.57
CA GLY A 108 33.49 14.73 11.38
C GLY A 108 34.90 14.96 10.85
N ASN A 109 35.28 14.32 9.74
CA ASN A 109 36.59 14.54 9.15
C ASN A 109 36.58 15.68 8.11
N VAL A 110 37.30 16.77 8.37
CA VAL A 110 37.36 17.94 7.48
C VAL A 110 38.34 17.65 6.35
N VAL A 111 37.84 17.69 5.13
CA VAL A 111 38.57 17.34 3.90
C VAL A 111 39.01 18.59 3.14
N TYR A 112 38.26 19.69 3.29
CA TYR A 112 38.57 20.97 2.65
C TYR A 112 38.02 22.14 3.47
N ASP A 113 38.80 23.19 3.70
CA ASP A 113 38.34 24.44 4.31
C ASP A 113 39.16 25.64 3.80
N ASP A 114 38.52 26.56 3.08
CA ASP A 114 39.14 27.79 2.59
C ASP A 114 38.56 29.07 3.24
N GLY A 115 37.79 28.91 4.31
CA GLY A 115 37.06 30.01 4.95
C GLY A 115 35.66 30.26 4.36
N ARG A 116 35.41 29.97 3.09
CA ARG A 116 34.08 30.03 2.45
C ARG A 116 33.44 28.64 2.39
N PHE A 117 34.06 27.69 1.71
CA PHE A 117 33.60 26.31 1.61
C PHE A 117 34.22 25.47 2.72
N PHE A 118 33.37 24.71 3.40
CA PHE A 118 33.77 23.71 4.38
C PHE A 118 33.26 22.36 3.93
N VAL A 119 34.16 21.43 3.66
CA VAL A 119 33.86 20.08 3.19
C VAL A 119 34.25 19.08 4.26
N VAL A 120 33.30 18.24 4.63
CA VAL A 120 33.45 17.27 5.71
C VAL A 120 32.93 15.91 5.26
N ASN A 121 33.67 14.85 5.57
CA ASN A 121 33.18 13.48 5.54
C ASN A 121 32.61 13.14 6.94
N PRO A 122 31.28 13.06 7.11
CA PRO A 122 30.68 12.52 8.33
C PRO A 122 30.93 11.01 8.41
N LEU A 123 31.63 10.57 9.46
CA LEU A 123 31.96 9.16 9.73
C LEU A 123 30.91 8.46 10.61
N THR A 124 30.04 9.24 11.26
CA THR A 124 28.95 8.74 12.11
C THR A 124 27.63 9.42 11.76
N HIS A 125 26.51 8.77 12.06
CA HIS A 125 25.17 9.35 11.88
C HIS A 125 25.00 10.65 12.67
N ASP A 126 25.51 10.73 13.91
CA ASP A 126 25.48 11.97 14.71
C ASP A 126 26.21 13.13 14.01
N SER A 127 27.37 12.87 13.42
CA SER A 127 28.12 13.89 12.67
C SER A 127 27.39 14.29 11.38
N SER A 128 26.74 13.32 10.72
CA SER A 128 25.87 13.55 9.56
C SER A 128 24.72 14.50 9.93
N CYS A 129 23.98 14.20 11.00
CA CYS A 129 22.91 15.05 11.53
C CYS A 129 23.42 16.46 11.90
N TYR A 130 24.59 16.57 12.53
CA TYR A 130 25.19 17.87 12.88
C TYR A 130 25.48 18.74 11.65
N TYR A 131 26.20 18.21 10.67
CA TYR A 131 26.60 18.97 9.48
C TYR A 131 25.45 19.15 8.48
N GLY A 132 24.53 18.20 8.43
CA GLY A 132 23.32 18.25 7.61
C GLY A 132 22.23 19.16 8.15
N LYS A 133 22.23 19.48 9.45
CA LYS A 133 21.20 20.32 10.09
C LYS A 133 20.69 21.47 9.22
N GLY A 134 19.38 21.47 8.96
CA GLY A 134 18.69 22.45 8.13
C GLY A 134 18.42 22.00 6.70
N THR A 135 18.99 20.88 6.24
CA THR A 135 18.64 20.25 4.95
C THR A 135 17.49 19.25 5.12
N LYS A 136 17.03 18.69 4.01
CA LYS A 136 16.05 17.59 3.93
C LYS A 136 16.69 16.24 3.61
N TRP A 137 18.00 16.11 3.75
CA TRP A 137 18.72 14.88 3.40
C TRP A 137 18.22 13.68 4.22
N CYS A 138 17.84 12.60 3.54
CA CYS A 138 17.52 11.32 4.15
C CYS A 138 18.63 10.74 5.06
N THR A 139 19.88 11.19 4.91
CA THR A 139 21.02 10.79 5.75
C THR A 139 21.10 11.53 7.09
N THR A 140 20.12 12.40 7.36
CA THR A 140 20.02 13.24 8.57
C THR A 140 18.72 13.01 9.35
N THR A 141 17.94 12.01 8.94
CA THR A 141 16.73 11.54 9.63
C THR A 141 17.08 10.73 10.87
N ASP A 142 16.11 10.43 11.74
CA ASP A 142 16.36 9.71 13.00
C ASP A 142 16.92 8.28 12.82
N SER A 143 16.62 7.62 11.69
CA SER A 143 17.21 6.32 11.32
C SER A 143 18.58 6.51 10.66
N ASP A 144 19.51 5.60 10.96
CA ASP A 144 20.85 5.58 10.38
C ASP A 144 20.98 4.69 9.12
N ASN A 145 19.89 4.03 8.69
CA ASN A 145 19.89 3.08 7.57
C ASN A 145 20.41 3.72 6.27
N HIS A 146 19.84 4.88 5.88
CA HIS A 146 20.29 5.58 4.68
C HIS A 146 21.75 6.03 4.80
N PHE A 147 22.14 6.56 5.97
CA PHE A 147 23.52 6.96 6.21
C PHE A 147 24.51 5.79 6.08
N LYS A 148 24.16 4.61 6.63
CA LYS A 148 24.96 3.38 6.49
C LYS A 148 25.05 2.95 5.02
N GLN A 149 23.91 2.82 4.35
CA GLN A 149 23.82 2.36 2.96
C GLN A 149 24.67 3.22 2.01
N TYR A 150 24.58 4.54 2.10
CA TYR A 150 25.37 5.44 1.26
C TYR A 150 26.88 5.42 1.54
N ASN A 151 27.30 4.85 2.68
CA ASN A 151 28.69 4.71 3.08
C ASN A 151 29.28 3.30 2.84
N GLU A 152 28.51 2.36 2.27
CA GLU A 152 28.93 0.98 1.98
C GLU A 152 29.85 0.87 0.75
N ASP A 153 29.44 1.47 -0.36
CA ASP A 153 30.12 1.44 -1.67
C ASP A 153 30.66 2.82 -2.09
N GLY A 154 30.65 3.76 -1.15
CA GLY A 154 31.16 5.12 -1.33
C GLY A 154 31.30 5.85 0.00
N LYS A 155 31.51 7.16 -0.08
CA LYS A 155 31.47 8.07 1.07
C LYS A 155 30.68 9.33 0.75
N LEU A 156 29.99 9.82 1.78
CA LEU A 156 29.29 11.10 1.74
C LEU A 156 30.24 12.24 2.12
N PHE A 157 30.11 13.36 1.43
CA PHE A 157 30.82 14.59 1.72
C PHE A 157 29.83 15.74 1.73
N TYR A 158 29.84 16.54 2.79
CA TYR A 158 28.96 17.71 2.90
C TYR A 158 29.76 18.97 2.61
N ILE A 159 29.39 19.61 1.51
CA ILE A 159 29.99 20.85 1.02
C ILE A 159 29.12 22.01 1.49
N LEU A 160 29.62 22.76 2.47
CA LEU A 160 28.88 23.86 3.12
C LEU A 160 29.46 25.20 2.65
N ASP A 161 28.67 26.02 1.96
CA ASP A 161 29.06 27.41 1.65
C ASP A 161 28.69 28.33 2.83
N ARG A 162 29.69 28.79 3.58
CA ARG A 162 29.49 29.64 4.76
C ARG A 162 28.91 31.02 4.45
N ASN A 163 28.96 31.46 3.19
CA ASN A 163 28.55 32.79 2.76
C ASN A 163 27.18 32.76 2.07
N ALA A 164 26.78 31.61 1.52
CA ALA A 164 25.47 31.43 0.88
C ALA A 164 24.31 31.69 1.86
N PRO A 165 23.20 32.30 1.42
CA PRO A 165 22.02 32.52 2.26
C PRO A 165 21.26 31.20 2.46
N SER A 166 20.46 31.08 3.54
CA SER A 166 19.76 29.81 3.85
C SER A 166 18.58 29.50 2.90
N ASP A 167 18.14 30.47 2.11
CA ASP A 167 17.09 30.33 1.08
C ASP A 167 17.66 29.90 -0.29
N ASP A 168 18.98 29.97 -0.47
CA ASP A 168 19.64 29.37 -1.64
C ASP A 168 19.73 27.86 -1.43
N LYS A 169 19.02 27.06 -2.23
CA LYS A 169 19.03 25.59 -2.15
C LYS A 169 20.43 24.96 -2.22
N PHE A 170 21.44 25.64 -2.77
CA PHE A 170 22.83 25.17 -2.84
C PHE A 170 23.70 25.62 -1.67
N TYR A 171 23.11 26.23 -0.64
CA TYR A 171 23.85 26.65 0.54
C TYR A 171 24.57 25.50 1.27
N LYS A 172 24.06 24.28 1.09
CA LYS A 172 24.72 23.02 1.41
C LYS A 172 24.48 22.05 0.26
N VAL A 173 25.50 21.29 -0.12
CA VAL A 173 25.40 20.22 -1.13
C VAL A 173 26.01 18.96 -0.55
N ALA A 174 25.30 17.84 -0.65
CA ALA A 174 25.84 16.53 -0.35
C ALA A 174 26.43 15.93 -1.63
N LEU A 175 27.64 15.43 -1.54
CA LEU A 175 28.32 14.67 -2.57
C LEU A 175 28.41 13.22 -2.10
N LEU A 176 27.76 12.31 -2.81
CA LEU A 176 28.02 10.89 -2.73
C LEU A 176 29.10 10.53 -3.74
N GLN A 177 30.28 10.18 -3.25
CA GLN A 177 31.40 9.72 -4.06
C GLN A 177 31.55 8.22 -3.89
N LYS A 178 31.18 7.46 -4.91
CA LYS A 178 31.36 6.00 -4.95
C LYS A 178 32.83 5.65 -5.16
N PHE A 179 33.24 4.49 -4.65
CA PHE A 179 34.61 4.01 -4.76
C PHE A 179 35.03 3.62 -6.19
N ASP A 180 34.05 3.35 -7.06
CA ASP A 180 34.25 3.12 -8.50
C ASP A 180 34.46 4.41 -9.31
N GLY A 181 34.24 5.57 -8.70
CA GLY A 181 34.44 6.89 -9.30
C GLY A 181 33.14 7.68 -9.55
N ASP A 182 31.97 7.05 -9.47
CA ASP A 182 30.69 7.71 -9.71
C ASP A 182 30.42 8.80 -8.66
N LYS A 183 29.88 9.94 -9.12
CA LYS A 183 29.60 11.12 -8.29
C LYS A 183 28.13 11.51 -8.41
N THR A 184 27.44 11.63 -7.28
CA THR A 184 26.06 12.17 -7.24
C THR A 184 25.99 13.33 -6.26
N TYR A 185 25.29 14.40 -6.65
CA TYR A 185 25.15 15.62 -5.86
C TYR A 185 23.69 15.85 -5.48
N TYR A 186 23.44 16.27 -4.25
CA TYR A 186 22.10 16.60 -3.74
C TYR A 186 22.09 18.00 -3.12
N ASP A 187 21.10 18.81 -3.48
CA ASP A 187 20.91 20.13 -2.88
C ASP A 187 20.29 20.01 -1.46
N ALA A 188 20.13 21.14 -0.77
CA ALA A 188 19.61 21.13 0.59
C ALA A 188 18.15 20.64 0.72
N LEU A 189 17.41 20.52 -0.38
CA LEU A 189 16.05 19.99 -0.42
C LEU A 189 16.00 18.50 -0.79
N ASP A 190 17.16 17.84 -0.83
CA ASP A 190 17.35 16.43 -1.22
C ASP A 190 17.08 16.14 -2.70
N ALA A 191 17.12 17.17 -3.56
CA ALA A 191 16.98 17.00 -5.00
C ALA A 191 18.35 16.81 -5.68
N THR A 192 18.43 15.89 -6.64
CA THR A 192 19.67 15.64 -7.40
C THR A 192 20.08 16.86 -8.24
N VAL A 193 21.34 17.28 -8.11
CA VAL A 193 21.91 18.41 -8.84
C VAL A 193 22.74 17.93 -10.01
N LYS A 194 22.31 18.29 -11.24
CA LYS A 194 23.02 17.93 -12.48
C LYS A 194 23.64 19.14 -13.19
N SER A 195 23.23 20.37 -12.85
CA SER A 195 23.73 21.61 -13.47
C SER A 195 23.42 22.85 -12.61
N GLY A 196 24.00 24.01 -12.95
CA GLY A 196 23.64 25.33 -12.42
C GLY A 196 24.34 25.79 -11.13
N TRP A 197 24.78 24.86 -10.27
CA TRP A 197 25.65 25.16 -9.11
C TRP A 197 27.07 25.58 -9.56
N ILE A 198 28.11 25.42 -8.73
CA ILE A 198 29.51 25.70 -9.09
C ILE A 198 30.12 24.66 -10.06
N PHE A 199 29.30 23.96 -10.82
CA PHE A 199 29.75 23.05 -11.87
C PHE A 199 30.61 23.79 -12.91
N ASN A 200 31.61 23.10 -13.45
CA ASN A 200 32.57 23.65 -14.42
C ASN A 200 33.39 24.84 -13.90
N THR A 201 33.49 25.03 -12.59
CA THR A 201 34.38 26.03 -11.99
C THR A 201 35.67 25.38 -11.50
N ASN A 202 36.78 26.13 -11.54
CA ASN A 202 38.04 25.69 -10.93
C ASN A 202 37.88 25.37 -9.44
N LYS A 203 36.91 26.02 -8.78
CA LYS A 203 36.69 25.83 -7.35
C LYS A 203 36.14 24.45 -7.02
N LEU A 204 35.20 23.94 -7.82
CA LEU A 204 34.71 22.57 -7.64
C LEU A 204 35.84 21.56 -7.91
N ASN A 205 36.66 21.77 -8.92
CA ASN A 205 37.81 20.90 -9.22
C ASN A 205 38.83 20.85 -8.08
N GLU A 206 39.06 21.98 -7.40
CA GLU A 206 39.90 22.06 -6.20
C GLU A 206 39.33 21.21 -5.06
N ILE A 207 38.03 21.38 -4.76
CA ILE A 207 37.33 20.59 -3.73
C ILE A 207 37.39 19.09 -4.07
N LEU A 208 37.09 18.72 -5.31
CA LEU A 208 37.08 17.32 -5.74
C LEU A 208 38.47 16.70 -5.69
N SER A 209 39.53 17.44 -6.03
CA SER A 209 40.92 16.97 -5.87
C SER A 209 41.22 16.61 -4.42
N SER A 210 40.80 17.43 -3.45
CA SER A 210 40.98 17.14 -2.03
C SER A 210 40.15 15.95 -1.55
N VAL A 211 38.94 15.78 -2.08
CA VAL A 211 38.09 14.60 -1.81
C VAL A 211 38.72 13.33 -2.37
N ASP A 212 39.22 13.37 -3.61
CA ASP A 212 39.86 12.23 -4.24
C ASP A 212 41.17 11.86 -3.53
N GLU A 213 42.00 12.84 -3.13
CA GLU A 213 43.22 12.60 -2.36
C GLU A 213 42.90 11.93 -1.01
N TYR A 214 41.90 12.44 -0.31
CA TYR A 214 41.42 11.86 0.95
C TYR A 214 40.92 10.42 0.77
N LEU A 215 40.12 10.15 -0.26
CA LEU A 215 39.60 8.81 -0.52
C LEU A 215 40.71 7.81 -0.85
N ASN A 216 41.67 8.21 -1.69
CA ASN A 216 42.81 7.35 -2.04
C ASN A 216 43.72 7.05 -0.83
N LEU A 217 43.80 7.97 0.13
CA LEU A 217 44.59 7.79 1.36
C LEU A 217 43.88 6.89 2.38
N GLU A 218 42.60 7.14 2.66
CA GLU A 218 41.87 6.46 3.75
C GLU A 218 41.19 5.16 3.32
N TYR A 219 40.84 5.01 2.04
CA TYR A 219 40.09 3.86 1.54
C TYR A 219 40.73 3.16 0.31
N PRO A 220 42.06 2.93 0.29
CA PRO A 220 42.74 2.36 -0.87
C PRO A 220 42.26 0.94 -1.22
N GLU A 221 41.97 0.11 -0.21
CA GLU A 221 41.51 -1.26 -0.44
C GLU A 221 40.08 -1.30 -0.97
N GLN A 222 39.18 -0.46 -0.46
CA GLN A 222 37.81 -0.35 -0.98
C GLN A 222 37.82 0.17 -2.41
N ILE A 223 38.63 1.19 -2.72
CA ILE A 223 38.81 1.68 -4.10
C ILE A 223 39.32 0.58 -5.02
N LYS A 224 40.26 -0.25 -4.57
CA LYS A 224 40.77 -1.40 -5.33
C LYS A 224 39.69 -2.46 -5.58
N ILE A 225 38.84 -2.75 -4.59
CA ILE A 225 37.73 -3.72 -4.68
C ILE A 225 36.64 -3.24 -5.65
N TYR A 226 36.21 -1.97 -5.53
CA TYR A 226 35.09 -1.44 -6.31
C TYR A 226 35.46 -0.99 -7.73
N LYS A 227 36.73 -0.62 -8.01
CA LYS A 227 37.21 -0.38 -9.38
C LYS A 227 37.23 -1.64 -10.23
N ASP A 228 37.24 -2.82 -9.61
CA ASP A 228 37.23 -4.12 -10.31
C ASP A 228 35.85 -4.80 -10.23
N LYS A 229 34.80 -4.05 -10.60
CA LYS A 229 33.39 -4.49 -10.64
C LYS A 229 33.17 -5.80 -11.44
N VAL A 230 34.06 -6.13 -12.38
CA VAL A 230 34.00 -7.36 -13.17
C VAL A 230 34.54 -8.55 -12.38
N LEU A 231 35.68 -8.41 -11.68
CA LEU A 231 36.15 -9.45 -10.76
C LEU A 231 35.20 -9.61 -9.57
N ALA A 232 34.65 -8.53 -9.02
CA ALA A 232 33.69 -8.60 -7.90
C ALA A 232 32.38 -9.28 -8.31
N LYS A 233 31.86 -9.03 -9.52
CA LYS A 233 30.71 -9.77 -10.06
C LYS A 233 31.05 -11.24 -10.33
N LYS A 234 32.25 -11.53 -10.85
CA LYS A 234 32.72 -12.89 -11.12
C LYS A 234 32.99 -13.67 -9.83
N GLU A 235 33.54 -13.03 -8.81
CA GLU A 235 33.80 -13.62 -7.50
C GLU A 235 32.50 -13.76 -6.69
N LYS A 236 31.58 -12.80 -6.77
CA LYS A 236 30.23 -12.96 -6.20
C LYS A 236 29.47 -14.10 -6.88
N ALA A 237 29.52 -14.19 -8.21
CA ALA A 237 28.96 -15.31 -8.95
C ALA A 237 29.64 -16.64 -8.55
N ARG A 238 30.98 -16.66 -8.41
CA ARG A 238 31.72 -17.85 -7.95
C ARG A 238 31.34 -18.24 -6.52
N LEU A 239 31.25 -17.29 -5.59
CA LEU A 239 30.86 -17.53 -4.20
C LEU A 239 29.40 -17.96 -4.09
N GLU A 240 28.51 -17.39 -4.91
CA GLU A 240 27.13 -17.84 -5.01
C GLU A 240 27.04 -19.24 -5.61
N SER A 241 27.79 -19.55 -6.67
CA SER A 241 27.89 -20.90 -7.22
C SER A 241 28.46 -21.89 -6.19
N ILE A 242 29.46 -21.50 -5.40
CA ILE A 242 29.99 -22.33 -4.31
C ILE A 242 28.95 -22.52 -3.21
N ARG A 243 28.19 -21.49 -2.86
CA ARG A 243 27.12 -21.56 -1.85
C ARG A 243 25.98 -22.45 -2.32
N ILE A 244 25.52 -22.29 -3.56
CA ILE A 244 24.51 -23.14 -4.20
C ILE A 244 25.04 -24.58 -4.26
N GLN A 245 26.29 -24.80 -4.64
CA GLN A 245 26.91 -26.12 -4.62
C GLN A 245 26.99 -26.72 -3.21
N GLN A 246 27.26 -25.92 -2.18
CA GLN A 246 27.25 -26.38 -0.79
C GLN A 246 25.85 -26.76 -0.32
N ILE A 247 24.82 -25.98 -0.69
CA ILE A 247 23.42 -26.31 -0.41
C ILE A 247 23.00 -27.58 -1.14
N LEU A 248 23.37 -27.72 -2.42
CA LEU A 248 23.10 -28.91 -3.21
C LEU A 248 23.81 -30.15 -2.63
N ASN A 249 25.09 -30.03 -2.26
CA ASN A 249 25.83 -31.11 -1.62
C ASN A 249 25.23 -31.49 -0.27
N GLN A 250 24.70 -30.52 0.49
CA GLN A 250 24.00 -30.78 1.73
C GLN A 250 22.68 -31.52 1.46
N ARG A 251 21.86 -31.03 0.53
CA ARG A 251 20.60 -31.69 0.11
C ARG A 251 20.83 -33.12 -0.39
N LEU A 252 21.90 -33.35 -1.15
CA LEU A 252 22.32 -34.69 -1.61
C LEU A 252 22.76 -35.58 -0.44
N ALA A 253 23.48 -35.03 0.54
CA ALA A 253 23.87 -35.77 1.74
C ALA A 253 22.65 -36.14 2.59
N ASP A 254 21.72 -35.21 2.79
CA ASP A 254 20.47 -35.43 3.54
C ASP A 254 19.58 -36.44 2.79
N ALA A 255 19.50 -36.37 1.46
CA ALA A 255 18.83 -37.37 0.62
C ALA A 255 19.47 -38.76 0.76
N GLN A 256 20.81 -38.83 0.79
CA GLN A 256 21.52 -40.08 0.97
C GLN A 256 21.33 -40.68 2.37
N GLU A 257 21.28 -39.85 3.42
CA GLU A 257 20.98 -40.29 4.78
C GLU A 257 19.58 -40.91 4.84
N ARG A 258 18.57 -40.20 4.34
CA ARG A 258 17.19 -40.71 4.21
C ARG A 258 17.11 -42.01 3.40
N ARG A 259 17.92 -42.13 2.36
CA ARG A 259 18.03 -43.35 1.54
C ARG A 259 18.63 -44.52 2.31
N LEU A 260 19.67 -44.29 3.10
CA LEU A 260 20.31 -45.34 3.92
C LEU A 260 19.42 -45.80 5.06
N ASP A 261 18.67 -44.88 5.65
CA ASP A 261 17.73 -45.17 6.74
C ASP A 261 16.41 -45.75 6.22
N GLY A 262 16.15 -45.66 4.90
CA GLY A 262 14.95 -46.17 4.28
C GLY A 262 13.69 -45.37 4.65
N GLU A 263 13.84 -44.11 5.04
CA GLU A 263 12.78 -43.28 5.66
C GLU A 263 11.53 -43.15 4.79
N TRP A 264 11.68 -43.12 3.47
CA TRP A 264 10.59 -42.97 2.50
C TRP A 264 10.22 -44.30 1.83
N THR A 265 10.52 -45.42 2.47
CA THR A 265 9.99 -46.72 2.02
C THR A 265 8.48 -46.73 2.22
N LEU A 266 7.71 -47.23 1.25
CA LEU A 266 6.25 -47.30 1.35
C LEU A 266 5.80 -48.41 2.31
N ASP A 267 5.97 -48.17 3.61
CA ASP A 267 5.47 -48.95 4.73
C ASP A 267 4.64 -48.06 5.68
N ASP A 268 4.15 -48.65 6.78
CA ASP A 268 3.29 -47.95 7.76
C ASP A 268 4.01 -46.79 8.47
N ASP A 269 5.35 -46.72 8.41
CA ASP A 269 6.18 -45.70 9.07
C ASP A 269 6.60 -44.56 8.11
N CYS A 270 6.20 -44.62 6.83
CA CYS A 270 6.51 -43.57 5.85
C CYS A 270 5.90 -42.21 6.26
N PRO A 271 6.68 -41.14 6.38
CA PRO A 271 6.16 -39.82 6.68
C PRO A 271 5.35 -39.27 5.50
N ASP A 272 4.41 -38.37 5.79
CA ASP A 272 3.54 -37.71 4.80
C ASP A 272 4.34 -37.05 3.65
N VAL A 273 5.42 -36.34 3.99
CA VAL A 273 6.32 -35.72 2.99
C VAL A 273 6.92 -36.77 2.04
N GLY A 274 7.17 -37.99 2.53
CA GLY A 274 7.63 -39.11 1.71
C GLY A 274 6.54 -39.62 0.76
N LEU A 275 5.28 -39.70 1.22
CA LEU A 275 4.15 -40.08 0.38
C LEU A 275 3.91 -39.06 -0.74
N LYS A 276 4.00 -37.76 -0.42
CA LYS A 276 3.93 -36.65 -1.40
C LYS A 276 5.08 -36.70 -2.40
N ALA A 277 6.30 -36.99 -1.96
CA ALA A 277 7.43 -37.18 -2.86
C ALA A 277 7.23 -38.36 -3.82
N HIS A 278 6.66 -39.48 -3.35
CA HIS A 278 6.27 -40.59 -4.23
C HIS A 278 5.18 -40.20 -5.24
N ALA A 279 4.22 -39.35 -4.86
CA ALA A 279 3.20 -38.86 -5.77
C ALA A 279 3.83 -38.03 -6.90
N LEU A 280 4.78 -37.15 -6.57
CA LEU A 280 5.53 -36.40 -7.57
C LEU A 280 6.41 -37.32 -8.45
N LEU A 281 7.05 -38.35 -7.89
CA LEU A 281 7.80 -39.31 -8.70
C LEU A 281 6.90 -40.01 -9.72
N ASN A 282 5.72 -40.47 -9.28
CA ASN A 282 4.75 -41.11 -10.17
C ASN A 282 4.29 -40.17 -11.29
N PHE A 283 4.08 -38.89 -10.97
CA PHE A 283 3.77 -37.85 -11.96
C PHE A 283 4.86 -37.72 -13.02
N LEU A 284 6.12 -37.52 -12.60
CA LEU A 284 7.25 -37.34 -13.51
C LEU A 284 7.47 -38.57 -14.40
N VAL A 285 7.28 -39.77 -13.86
CA VAL A 285 7.37 -41.02 -14.62
C VAL A 285 6.22 -41.15 -15.63
N ASN A 286 5.00 -40.72 -15.27
CA ASN A 286 3.85 -40.79 -16.17
C ASN A 286 3.98 -39.82 -17.36
N GLU A 287 4.45 -38.60 -17.11
CA GLU A 287 4.74 -37.60 -18.13
C GLU A 287 5.92 -38.00 -19.04
N GLY A 288 6.73 -38.98 -18.61
CA GLY A 288 7.92 -39.43 -19.32
C GLY A 288 9.11 -38.47 -19.17
N ASP A 289 9.08 -37.62 -18.14
CA ASP A 289 10.18 -36.72 -17.78
C ASP A 289 11.36 -37.50 -17.17
N VAL A 290 11.10 -38.63 -16.51
CA VAL A 290 12.12 -39.49 -15.88
C VAL A 290 11.75 -40.97 -15.93
N ASP A 291 12.75 -41.84 -15.81
CA ASP A 291 12.57 -43.27 -15.57
C ASP A 291 12.81 -43.60 -14.08
N GLU A 292 12.02 -44.50 -13.50
CA GLU A 292 12.18 -44.93 -12.10
C GLU A 292 13.40 -45.86 -11.94
N MET A 293 14.28 -45.52 -10.99
CA MET A 293 15.45 -46.32 -10.65
C MET A 293 15.08 -47.54 -9.80
N THR A 294 15.39 -48.73 -10.31
CA THR A 294 15.14 -49.99 -9.60
C THR A 294 16.30 -50.41 -8.69
N ASN A 295 16.05 -51.36 -7.79
CA ASN A 295 17.13 -52.00 -7.01
C ASN A 295 18.16 -52.72 -7.89
N GLN A 296 17.79 -53.16 -9.09
CA GLN A 296 18.76 -53.77 -10.02
C GLN A 296 19.67 -52.70 -10.62
N ASP A 297 19.10 -51.56 -11.04
CA ASP A 297 19.85 -50.41 -11.54
C ASP A 297 20.86 -49.92 -10.48
N ARG A 298 20.45 -49.82 -9.21
CA ARG A 298 21.35 -49.45 -8.10
C ARG A 298 22.55 -50.38 -7.93
N ASN A 299 22.30 -51.69 -7.98
CA ASN A 299 23.38 -52.68 -7.87
C ASN A 299 24.32 -52.60 -9.08
N GLU A 300 23.78 -52.29 -10.25
CA GLU A 300 24.54 -52.17 -11.48
C GLU A 300 25.39 -50.90 -11.49
N ILE A 301 24.84 -49.76 -11.07
CA ILE A 301 25.58 -48.51 -10.82
C ILE A 301 26.76 -48.75 -9.88
N ALA A 302 26.52 -49.41 -8.73
CA ALA A 302 27.58 -49.70 -7.77
C ALA A 302 28.66 -50.65 -8.32
N ARG A 303 28.27 -51.62 -9.16
CA ARG A 303 29.18 -52.54 -9.85
C ARG A 303 30.05 -51.79 -10.86
N ILE A 304 29.43 -50.96 -11.70
CA ILE A 304 30.11 -50.18 -12.75
C ILE A 304 31.08 -49.18 -12.12
N GLN A 305 30.65 -48.42 -11.11
CA GLN A 305 31.51 -47.47 -10.38
C GLN A 305 32.73 -48.17 -9.75
N SER A 306 32.53 -49.31 -9.11
CA SER A 306 33.64 -50.09 -8.53
C SER A 306 34.64 -50.59 -9.60
N GLU A 307 34.15 -50.91 -10.80
CA GLU A 307 34.99 -51.35 -11.91
C GLU A 307 35.76 -50.18 -12.53
N ILE A 308 35.12 -49.02 -12.71
CA ILE A 308 35.76 -47.77 -13.14
C ILE A 308 36.89 -47.41 -12.17
N ASP A 309 36.62 -47.38 -10.85
CA ASP A 309 37.64 -47.07 -9.83
C ASP A 309 38.83 -48.04 -9.91
N ARG A 310 38.56 -49.33 -10.14
CA ARG A 310 39.61 -50.35 -10.32
C ARG A 310 40.45 -50.07 -11.56
N LEU A 311 39.80 -49.80 -12.70
CA LEU A 311 40.46 -49.55 -13.99
C LEU A 311 41.25 -48.23 -13.97
N GLN A 312 40.73 -47.17 -13.35
CA GLN A 312 41.43 -45.90 -13.13
C GLN A 312 42.66 -46.10 -12.25
N THR A 313 42.54 -46.88 -11.16
CA THR A 313 43.69 -47.23 -10.31
C THR A 313 44.73 -48.04 -11.09
N GLU A 314 44.31 -48.95 -11.97
CA GLU A 314 45.23 -49.72 -12.82
C GLU A 314 45.96 -48.80 -13.81
N TYR A 315 45.23 -47.89 -14.46
CA TYR A 315 45.77 -46.90 -15.40
C TYR A 315 46.78 -45.96 -14.72
N ASP A 316 46.46 -45.42 -13.55
CA ASP A 316 47.31 -44.49 -12.80
C ASP A 316 48.63 -45.10 -12.31
N ASN A 317 48.67 -46.42 -12.18
CA ASN A 317 49.87 -47.17 -11.74
C ASN A 317 50.72 -47.71 -12.91
N ASP A 318 50.30 -47.54 -14.16
CA ASP A 318 51.05 -47.96 -15.34
C ASP A 318 52.02 -46.85 -15.80
N GLU A 319 53.23 -47.22 -16.24
CA GLU A 319 54.25 -46.26 -16.69
C GLU A 319 54.00 -45.77 -18.13
N ASP A 320 53.24 -46.55 -18.92
CA ASP A 320 52.90 -46.26 -20.31
C ASP A 320 51.38 -45.98 -20.44
N VAL A 321 51.02 -45.12 -21.41
CA VAL A 321 49.61 -44.79 -21.68
C VAL A 321 48.88 -46.02 -22.24
N ARG A 322 48.01 -46.63 -21.43
CA ARG A 322 47.14 -47.77 -21.77
C ARG A 322 45.82 -47.29 -22.37
N GLY A 323 45.80 -47.08 -23.68
CA GLY A 323 44.59 -46.65 -24.41
C GLY A 323 43.43 -47.65 -24.32
N ASP A 324 43.72 -48.94 -24.18
CA ASP A 324 42.75 -50.01 -23.95
C ASP A 324 41.94 -49.84 -22.66
N LEU A 325 42.59 -49.38 -21.58
CA LEU A 325 41.91 -49.11 -20.30
C LEU A 325 41.05 -47.84 -20.38
N LEU A 326 41.51 -46.82 -21.11
CA LEU A 326 40.74 -45.59 -21.30
C LEU A 326 39.48 -45.83 -22.14
N ASP A 327 39.56 -46.66 -23.17
CA ASP A 327 38.39 -47.04 -23.97
C ASP A 327 37.35 -47.82 -23.11
N GLU A 328 37.80 -48.76 -22.27
CA GLU A 328 36.91 -49.53 -21.38
C GLU A 328 36.29 -48.67 -20.26
N ILE A 329 37.05 -47.71 -19.71
CA ILE A 329 36.51 -46.72 -18.77
C ILE A 329 35.44 -45.88 -19.45
N SER A 330 35.69 -45.39 -20.68
CA SER A 330 34.73 -44.58 -21.42
C SER A 330 33.43 -45.34 -21.73
N ASP A 331 33.52 -46.62 -22.13
CA ASP A 331 32.34 -47.45 -22.40
C ASP A 331 31.49 -47.66 -21.12
N LEU A 332 32.15 -47.86 -19.97
CA LEU A 332 31.48 -48.00 -18.66
C LEU A 332 30.90 -46.67 -18.16
N GLU A 333 31.56 -45.54 -18.43
CA GLU A 333 31.05 -44.19 -18.13
C GLU A 333 29.79 -43.87 -18.96
N ASP A 334 29.74 -44.30 -20.23
CA ASP A 334 28.54 -44.19 -21.07
C ASP A 334 27.39 -45.07 -20.55
N GLU A 335 27.65 -46.32 -20.15
CA GLU A 335 26.65 -47.21 -19.53
C GLU A 335 26.13 -46.66 -18.19
N LEU A 336 27.03 -46.07 -17.39
CA LEU A 336 26.69 -45.39 -16.14
C LEU A 336 25.78 -44.19 -16.40
N THR A 337 26.07 -43.39 -17.43
CA THR A 337 25.28 -42.22 -17.82
C THR A 337 23.85 -42.60 -18.19
N GLU A 338 23.63 -43.72 -18.88
CA GLU A 338 22.28 -44.21 -19.20
C GLU A 338 21.49 -44.61 -17.95
N LEU A 339 22.14 -45.17 -16.93
CA LEU A 339 21.52 -45.57 -15.67
C LEU A 339 21.33 -44.39 -14.70
N GLU A 340 22.19 -43.38 -14.75
CA GLU A 340 22.11 -42.16 -13.93
C GLU A 340 20.94 -41.24 -14.33
N ASN A 341 20.39 -41.39 -15.54
CA ASN A 341 19.17 -40.68 -15.95
C ASN A 341 17.91 -41.20 -15.25
N LYS A 342 18.00 -42.32 -14.53
CA LYS A 342 16.90 -42.83 -13.70
C LYS A 342 16.97 -42.21 -12.31
N ILE A 343 15.83 -41.80 -11.77
CA ILE A 343 15.76 -41.27 -10.41
C ILE A 343 14.94 -42.14 -9.48
N ASP A 344 15.24 -42.02 -8.18
CA ASP A 344 14.36 -42.52 -7.12
C ASP A 344 13.75 -41.37 -6.33
N VAL A 345 12.83 -41.70 -5.42
CA VAL A 345 12.09 -40.72 -4.62
C VAL A 345 13.01 -39.75 -3.85
N TYR A 346 14.25 -40.14 -3.54
CA TYR A 346 15.17 -39.30 -2.78
C TYR A 346 15.82 -38.18 -3.62
N TYR A 347 15.65 -38.19 -4.95
CA TYR A 347 15.98 -37.06 -5.82
C TYR A 347 14.94 -35.93 -5.72
N ILE A 348 13.79 -36.18 -5.07
CA ILE A 348 12.77 -35.19 -4.80
C ILE A 348 13.04 -34.56 -3.43
N ILE A 349 13.30 -33.25 -3.44
CA ILE A 349 13.76 -32.50 -2.28
C ILE A 349 12.67 -31.52 -1.83
N PRO A 350 12.18 -31.63 -0.58
CA PRO A 350 11.25 -30.64 -0.05
C PRO A 350 11.99 -29.32 0.16
N THR A 351 11.43 -28.23 -0.37
CA THR A 351 12.06 -26.90 -0.34
C THR A 351 11.29 -25.88 0.49
N GLY A 352 10.00 -26.13 0.74
CA GLY A 352 9.15 -25.24 1.51
C GLY A 352 7.68 -25.64 1.43
N SER A 353 6.82 -24.62 1.44
CA SER A 353 5.38 -24.77 1.25
C SER A 353 4.88 -23.79 0.20
N PHE A 354 3.84 -24.21 -0.51
CA PHE A 354 3.09 -23.37 -1.45
C PHE A 354 1.64 -23.38 -0.98
N TYR A 355 1.22 -22.27 -0.35
CA TYR A 355 0.05 -22.27 0.54
C TYR A 355 0.20 -23.38 1.61
N ASP A 356 -0.82 -24.23 1.77
CA ASP A 356 -0.76 -25.38 2.70
C ASP A 356 -0.11 -26.62 2.07
N THR A 357 0.17 -26.62 0.77
CA THR A 357 0.81 -27.75 0.08
C THR A 357 2.32 -27.77 0.30
N THR A 358 2.97 -28.93 0.09
CA THR A 358 4.43 -29.07 0.20
C THR A 358 5.11 -28.76 -1.13
N GLU A 359 6.11 -27.88 -1.11
CA GLU A 359 6.91 -27.51 -2.29
C GLU A 359 8.11 -28.45 -2.45
N PHE A 360 8.36 -28.90 -3.68
CA PHE A 360 9.44 -29.81 -4.05
C PHE A 360 10.24 -29.31 -5.27
N GLU A 361 11.53 -29.64 -5.28
CA GLU A 361 12.44 -29.54 -6.42
C GLU A 361 13.02 -30.93 -6.74
N VAL A 362 13.35 -31.18 -8.01
CA VAL A 362 14.03 -32.41 -8.43
C VAL A 362 15.50 -32.09 -8.70
N ILE A 363 16.40 -32.76 -8.02
CA ILE A 363 17.85 -32.60 -8.23
C ILE A 363 18.39 -33.73 -9.10
N GLY A 364 19.56 -33.56 -9.72
CA GLY A 364 20.25 -34.64 -10.46
C GLY A 364 19.66 -34.97 -11.83
N VAL A 365 18.61 -34.27 -12.25
CA VAL A 365 18.03 -34.35 -13.61
C VAL A 365 18.09 -32.95 -14.23
N PRO A 366 19.07 -32.64 -15.09
CA PRO A 366 19.30 -31.29 -15.60
C PRO A 366 18.07 -30.60 -16.20
N ASP A 367 17.17 -31.36 -16.84
CA ASP A 367 15.96 -30.84 -17.49
C ASP A 367 14.81 -30.49 -16.50
N LEU A 368 14.98 -30.83 -15.22
CA LEU A 368 14.02 -30.57 -14.14
C LEU A 368 14.55 -29.64 -13.04
N GLU A 369 15.84 -29.29 -13.04
CA GLU A 369 16.48 -28.49 -11.98
C GLU A 369 15.92 -27.06 -11.84
N ASP A 370 15.23 -26.54 -12.86
CA ASP A 370 14.60 -25.23 -12.87
C ASP A 370 13.10 -25.25 -12.57
N ARG A 371 12.53 -26.42 -12.28
CA ARG A 371 11.09 -26.62 -12.06
C ARG A 371 10.78 -26.76 -10.58
N ARG A 372 9.65 -26.19 -10.17
CA ARG A 372 9.12 -26.32 -8.81
C ARG A 372 7.75 -26.96 -8.85
N TYR A 373 7.47 -27.82 -7.88
CA TYR A 373 6.22 -28.57 -7.80
C TYR A 373 5.56 -28.39 -6.44
N ALA A 374 4.24 -28.31 -6.42
CA ALA A 374 3.42 -28.31 -5.23
C ALA A 374 2.67 -29.64 -5.16
N VAL A 375 2.71 -30.30 -4.00
CA VAL A 375 1.99 -31.55 -3.76
C VAL A 375 1.22 -31.45 -2.45
N GLY A 376 -0.08 -31.76 -2.52
CA GLY A 376 -0.96 -31.73 -1.36
C GLY A 376 -2.06 -32.78 -1.45
N ASP A 377 -2.61 -33.16 -0.30
CA ASP A 377 -3.84 -33.95 -0.26
C ASP A 377 -5.09 -33.10 -0.53
N GLU A 378 -6.27 -33.73 -0.58
CA GLU A 378 -7.54 -33.03 -0.85
C GLU A 378 -7.81 -31.88 0.13
N GLY A 379 -7.52 -32.08 1.43
CA GLY A 379 -7.76 -31.04 2.44
C GLY A 379 -6.80 -29.86 2.30
N GLU A 380 -5.53 -30.13 2.01
CA GLU A 380 -4.53 -29.08 1.73
C GLU A 380 -4.84 -28.33 0.44
N MET A 381 -5.38 -29.00 -0.57
CA MET A 381 -5.82 -28.36 -1.82
C MET A 381 -7.06 -27.48 -1.61
N GLU A 382 -8.05 -27.94 -0.83
CA GLU A 382 -9.23 -27.15 -0.46
C GLU A 382 -8.84 -25.88 0.32
N SER A 383 -8.02 -26.01 1.36
CA SER A 383 -7.62 -24.86 2.19
C SER A 383 -6.76 -23.86 1.44
N SER A 384 -5.81 -24.35 0.62
CA SER A 384 -4.99 -23.50 -0.24
C SER A 384 -5.85 -22.76 -1.27
N SER A 385 -6.81 -23.46 -1.90
CA SER A 385 -7.69 -22.87 -2.91
C SER A 385 -8.60 -21.81 -2.29
N TYR A 386 -9.10 -22.08 -1.09
CA TYR A 386 -9.85 -21.11 -0.32
C TYR A 386 -9.03 -19.85 -0.07
N GLU A 387 -7.79 -19.98 0.42
CA GLU A 387 -6.92 -18.83 0.69
C GLU A 387 -6.60 -18.03 -0.60
N SER A 388 -6.32 -18.72 -1.70
CA SER A 388 -6.06 -18.08 -3.00
C SER A 388 -7.23 -17.23 -3.48
N VAL A 389 -8.44 -17.79 -3.48
CA VAL A 389 -9.66 -17.08 -3.93
C VAL A 389 -10.06 -15.98 -2.94
N ASP A 390 -9.90 -16.20 -1.64
CA ASP A 390 -10.19 -15.20 -0.61
C ASP A 390 -9.30 -13.96 -0.76
N GLN A 391 -8.00 -14.15 -1.00
CA GLN A 391 -7.06 -13.06 -1.30
C GLN A 391 -7.43 -12.34 -2.61
N LEU A 392 -7.83 -13.10 -3.64
CA LEU A 392 -8.29 -12.52 -4.90
C LEU A 392 -9.54 -11.64 -4.70
N LEU A 393 -10.51 -12.11 -3.90
CA LEU A 393 -11.71 -11.35 -3.58
C LEU A 393 -11.41 -10.06 -2.82
N ASP A 394 -10.40 -10.05 -1.95
CA ASP A 394 -9.98 -8.82 -1.26
C ASP A 394 -9.39 -7.78 -2.23
N ASP A 395 -8.72 -8.24 -3.29
CA ASP A 395 -8.08 -7.37 -4.28
C ASP A 395 -9.05 -6.83 -5.35
N ILE A 396 -9.94 -7.67 -5.88
CA ILE A 396 -10.81 -7.32 -7.02
C ILE A 396 -12.32 -7.28 -6.69
N GLY A 397 -12.71 -7.79 -5.52
CA GLY A 397 -14.12 -7.92 -5.12
C GLY A 397 -14.92 -8.92 -5.96
N PHE A 398 -16.20 -9.07 -5.64
CA PHE A 398 -17.13 -9.91 -6.42
C PHE A 398 -17.36 -9.38 -7.85
N GLU A 399 -17.08 -8.10 -8.12
CA GLU A 399 -17.19 -7.50 -9.46
C GLU A 399 -16.21 -8.11 -10.48
N GLY A 400 -15.13 -8.75 -10.00
CA GLY A 400 -14.20 -9.51 -10.84
C GLY A 400 -14.79 -10.77 -11.43
N PHE A 401 -15.93 -11.24 -10.90
CA PHE A 401 -16.58 -12.48 -11.30
C PHE A 401 -17.84 -12.20 -12.13
N ARG A 402 -18.31 -13.23 -12.84
CA ARG A 402 -19.53 -13.13 -13.64
C ARG A 402 -20.72 -12.90 -12.72
N ALA A 403 -21.45 -11.80 -12.91
CA ALA A 403 -22.60 -11.43 -12.06
C ALA A 403 -23.61 -12.57 -11.88
N SER A 404 -23.98 -13.28 -12.95
CA SER A 404 -24.92 -14.41 -12.87
C SER A 404 -24.40 -15.62 -12.08
N PHE A 405 -23.08 -15.72 -11.86
CA PHE A 405 -22.49 -16.73 -10.99
C PHE A 405 -22.57 -16.24 -9.54
N VAL A 406 -22.12 -15.01 -9.25
CA VAL A 406 -22.19 -14.38 -7.93
C VAL A 406 -23.61 -14.38 -7.36
N GLU A 407 -24.62 -14.05 -8.18
CA GLU A 407 -26.03 -13.99 -7.75
C GLU A 407 -26.59 -15.33 -7.24
N ASN A 408 -25.98 -16.47 -7.59
CA ASN A 408 -26.41 -17.78 -7.07
C ASN A 408 -25.98 -18.01 -5.61
N TYR A 409 -25.12 -17.16 -5.07
CA TYR A 409 -24.56 -17.27 -3.73
C TYR A 409 -25.03 -16.12 -2.82
N ILE A 410 -26.13 -15.46 -3.17
CA ILE A 410 -26.81 -14.54 -2.25
C ILE A 410 -27.29 -15.37 -1.05
N ASP A 411 -26.89 -14.94 0.14
CA ASP A 411 -27.35 -15.43 1.42
C ASP A 411 -28.81 -14.98 1.62
N GLU A 412 -29.73 -15.86 1.22
CA GLU A 412 -31.18 -15.62 1.29
C GLU A 412 -31.64 -15.36 2.74
N ASP A 413 -31.04 -16.03 3.72
CA ASP A 413 -31.36 -15.85 5.13
C ASP A 413 -30.94 -14.44 5.60
N ALA A 414 -29.76 -13.96 5.19
CA ALA A 414 -29.32 -12.60 5.52
C ALA A 414 -30.21 -11.51 4.89
N VAL A 415 -30.70 -11.73 3.65
CA VAL A 415 -31.64 -10.78 3.02
C VAL A 415 -33.00 -10.83 3.72
N LYS A 416 -33.47 -12.01 4.11
CA LYS A 416 -34.72 -12.17 4.85
C LYS A 416 -34.66 -11.49 6.22
N ASP A 417 -33.58 -11.66 6.97
CA ASP A 417 -33.37 -11.00 8.26
C ASP A 417 -33.40 -9.47 8.10
N TYR A 418 -32.76 -8.95 7.04
CA TYR A 418 -32.82 -7.53 6.71
C TYR A 418 -34.24 -7.07 6.38
N ALA A 419 -34.97 -7.82 5.55
CA ALA A 419 -36.35 -7.51 5.20
C ALA A 419 -37.27 -7.52 6.43
N GLU A 420 -37.08 -8.48 7.35
CA GLU A 420 -37.84 -8.54 8.59
C GLU A 420 -37.59 -7.32 9.47
N GLU A 421 -36.34 -6.92 9.68
CA GLU A 421 -36.01 -5.72 10.45
C GLU A 421 -36.58 -4.46 9.79
N PHE A 422 -36.46 -4.36 8.46
CA PHE A 422 -36.97 -3.24 7.68
C PHE A 422 -38.49 -3.10 7.81
N TYR A 423 -39.25 -4.14 7.50
CA TYR A 423 -40.72 -4.09 7.55
C TYR A 423 -41.25 -4.01 8.96
N ARG A 424 -40.56 -4.59 9.95
CA ARG A 424 -40.91 -4.39 11.36
C ARG A 424 -40.86 -2.92 11.74
N HIS A 425 -39.83 -2.19 11.30
CA HIS A 425 -39.78 -0.74 11.53
C HIS A 425 -40.86 -0.01 10.72
N ASP A 426 -40.99 -0.29 9.42
CA ASP A 426 -41.85 0.47 8.53
C ASP A 426 -43.35 0.30 8.84
N VAL A 427 -43.80 -0.93 9.08
CA VAL A 427 -45.21 -1.23 9.39
C VAL A 427 -45.56 -0.77 10.80
N SER A 428 -44.70 -0.98 11.80
CA SER A 428 -45.00 -0.56 13.17
C SER A 428 -44.97 0.95 13.38
N ASP A 429 -44.09 1.67 12.67
CA ASP A 429 -44.00 3.13 12.80
C ASP A 429 -45.05 3.88 11.95
N SER A 430 -45.63 3.23 10.94
CA SER A 430 -46.60 3.84 10.04
C SER A 430 -47.72 2.87 9.62
N PRO A 431 -48.44 2.25 10.59
CA PRO A 431 -49.47 1.25 10.31
C PRO A 431 -50.63 1.81 9.48
N GLU A 432 -50.89 3.11 9.54
CA GLU A 432 -51.91 3.80 8.72
C GLU A 432 -51.64 3.74 7.21
N SER A 433 -50.39 3.45 6.81
CA SER A 433 -50.07 3.23 5.39
C SER A 433 -50.50 1.85 4.89
N TYR A 434 -50.83 0.95 5.82
CA TYR A 434 -51.07 -0.47 5.58
C TYR A 434 -52.50 -0.90 5.89
N PHE A 435 -53.15 -0.24 6.84
CA PHE A 435 -54.47 -0.62 7.35
C PHE A 435 -55.46 0.54 7.29
N ASP A 436 -56.75 0.20 7.29
CA ASP A 436 -57.85 1.17 7.41
C ASP A 436 -58.21 1.44 8.88
N ASP A 437 -58.61 2.66 9.21
CA ASP A 437 -58.96 3.04 10.59
C ASP A 437 -60.06 2.16 11.19
N SER A 438 -60.95 1.57 10.38
CA SER A 438 -61.98 0.63 10.87
C SER A 438 -61.41 -0.67 11.45
N GLN A 439 -60.11 -0.93 11.30
CA GLN A 439 -59.41 -2.13 11.80
C GLN A 439 -58.71 -1.89 13.14
N ARG A 440 -58.81 -0.67 13.69
CA ARG A 440 -58.27 -0.34 15.01
C ARG A 440 -59.08 -1.03 16.11
N ASP A 441 -58.44 -1.21 17.26
CA ASP A 441 -59.16 -1.48 18.50
C ASP A 441 -59.91 -0.24 18.97
N LEU A 442 -60.92 -0.42 19.82
CA LEU A 442 -61.53 0.70 20.54
C LEU A 442 -60.51 1.30 21.52
N SER A 443 -60.47 2.62 21.62
CA SER A 443 -59.65 3.27 22.65
C SER A 443 -60.17 2.94 24.06
N ASP A 444 -59.31 3.09 25.07
CA ASP A 444 -59.70 2.92 26.48
C ASP A 444 -60.92 3.80 26.84
N ASP A 445 -60.94 5.04 26.34
CA ASP A 445 -62.02 6.00 26.55
C ASP A 445 -63.33 5.57 25.86
N GLN A 446 -63.24 5.06 24.62
CA GLN A 446 -64.41 4.52 23.89
C GLN A 446 -64.97 3.30 24.59
N THR A 447 -64.09 2.40 25.05
CA THR A 447 -64.47 1.19 25.78
C THR A 447 -65.15 1.54 27.11
N GLU A 448 -64.61 2.49 27.88
CA GLU A 448 -65.22 2.98 29.11
C GLU A 448 -66.57 3.66 28.83
N LYS A 449 -66.66 4.49 27.79
CA LYS A 449 -67.89 5.16 27.37
C LYS A 449 -68.99 4.14 27.04
N ILE A 450 -68.68 3.14 26.21
CA ILE A 450 -69.62 2.07 25.85
C ILE A 450 -70.07 1.31 27.10
N SER A 451 -69.16 0.97 28.02
CA SER A 451 -69.51 0.31 29.27
C SER A 451 -70.47 1.14 30.13
N ILE A 452 -70.26 2.47 30.24
CA ILE A 452 -71.17 3.37 30.98
C ILE A 452 -72.55 3.44 30.32
N LEU A 453 -72.59 3.53 29.00
CA LEU A 453 -73.85 3.57 28.24
C LEU A 453 -74.63 2.25 28.41
N GLN A 454 -73.95 1.11 28.31
CA GLN A 454 -74.54 -0.21 28.56
C GLN A 454 -75.12 -0.33 29.98
N ASP A 455 -74.39 0.12 31.00
CA ASP A 455 -74.86 0.16 32.39
C ASP A 455 -76.10 1.06 32.57
N LYS A 456 -76.17 2.18 31.84
CA LYS A 456 -77.33 3.09 31.87
C LYS A 456 -78.53 2.47 31.18
N ILE A 457 -78.35 1.85 30.02
CA ILE A 457 -79.38 1.11 29.30
C ILE A 457 -79.97 0.02 30.21
N GLU A 458 -79.13 -0.74 30.91
CA GLU A 458 -79.59 -1.76 31.86
C GLU A 458 -80.44 -1.14 32.99
N LYS A 459 -80.02 -0.01 33.56
CA LYS A 459 -80.79 0.68 34.61
C LYS A 459 -82.13 1.21 34.10
N PHE A 460 -82.17 1.76 32.88
CA PHE A 460 -83.41 2.26 32.28
C PHE A 460 -84.36 1.12 31.93
N ASN A 461 -83.87 0.01 31.37
CA ASN A 461 -84.67 -1.19 31.14
C ASN A 461 -85.30 -1.75 32.43
N ASN A 462 -84.53 -1.81 33.53
CA ASN A 462 -85.06 -2.20 34.83
C ASN A 462 -86.13 -1.24 35.36
N LEU A 463 -85.98 0.07 35.11
CA LEU A 463 -86.93 1.09 35.53
C LEU A 463 -88.22 1.01 34.71
N ILE A 464 -88.12 0.81 33.39
CA ILE A 464 -89.25 0.56 32.50
C ILE A 464 -90.04 -0.65 33.01
N SER A 465 -89.38 -1.77 33.29
CA SER A 465 -90.04 -2.97 33.82
C SER A 465 -90.77 -2.71 35.14
N GLN A 466 -90.21 -1.89 36.05
CA GLN A 466 -90.89 -1.51 37.29
C GLN A 466 -92.13 -0.63 37.04
N TYR A 467 -92.06 0.28 36.07
CA TYR A 467 -93.20 1.11 35.68
C TYR A 467 -94.29 0.28 35.01
N GLU A 468 -93.94 -0.62 34.10
CA GLU A 468 -94.86 -1.56 33.46
C GLU A 468 -95.55 -2.48 34.48
N ASP A 469 -94.81 -3.03 35.45
CA ASP A 469 -95.36 -3.86 36.53
C ASP A 469 -96.32 -3.09 37.47
N SER A 470 -96.17 -1.77 37.55
CA SER A 470 -96.99 -0.90 38.38
C SER A 470 -98.27 -0.42 37.68
N MET A 471 -98.38 -0.62 36.36
CA MET A 471 -99.59 -0.31 35.59
C MET A 471 -100.71 -1.29 35.95
N SER A 472 -101.91 -0.78 36.21
CA SER A 472 -103.05 -1.58 36.68
C SER A 472 -104.18 -1.71 35.65
N GLY A 473 -104.09 -1.00 34.52
CA GLY A 473 -105.07 -1.01 33.43
C GLY A 473 -106.27 -0.09 33.69
N GLU A 474 -106.15 0.91 34.57
CA GLU A 474 -107.17 1.94 34.83
C GLU A 474 -106.76 3.30 34.21
N ASP A 475 -107.71 4.25 34.09
CA ASP A 475 -107.56 5.55 33.38
C ASP A 475 -106.47 6.52 33.94
N ASP A 476 -105.63 6.08 34.89
CA ASP A 476 -104.55 6.85 35.53
C ASP A 476 -103.12 6.39 35.14
N ASP A 477 -102.96 5.47 34.17
CA ASP A 477 -101.65 4.92 33.74
C ASP A 477 -100.93 5.79 32.66
N ASP A 478 -101.58 6.84 32.13
CA ASP A 478 -101.06 7.68 31.03
C ASP A 478 -99.69 8.34 31.36
N GLU A 479 -99.47 8.77 32.61
CA GLU A 479 -98.21 9.41 33.06
C GLU A 479 -97.04 8.41 33.11
N LEU A 480 -97.32 7.14 33.45
CA LEU A 480 -96.31 6.08 33.46
C LEU A 480 -95.93 5.65 32.04
N LEU A 481 -96.89 5.65 31.12
CA LEU A 481 -96.65 5.39 29.69
C LEU A 481 -95.75 6.46 29.08
N GLU A 482 -96.03 7.74 29.32
CA GLU A 482 -95.17 8.85 28.86
C GLU A 482 -93.73 8.69 29.38
N ARG A 483 -93.57 8.26 30.64
CA ARG A 483 -92.24 8.04 31.22
C ARG A 483 -91.50 6.83 30.65
N VAL A 484 -92.22 5.77 30.27
CA VAL A 484 -91.65 4.61 29.58
C VAL A 484 -91.20 4.99 28.18
N ASP A 485 -92.02 5.75 27.44
CA ASP A 485 -91.67 6.25 26.11
C ASP A 485 -90.42 7.14 26.14
N GLU A 486 -90.32 8.07 27.11
CA GLU A 486 -89.12 8.89 27.32
C GLU A 486 -87.86 8.06 27.59
N LEU A 487 -87.96 6.99 28.39
CA LEU A 487 -86.83 6.11 28.70
C LEU A 487 -86.42 5.27 27.48
N ASN A 488 -87.36 4.83 26.66
CA ASN A 488 -87.08 4.11 25.41
C ASN A 488 -86.37 5.01 24.39
N GLU A 489 -86.80 6.27 24.24
CA GLU A 489 -86.13 7.24 23.35
C GLU A 489 -84.67 7.47 23.79
N LEU A 490 -84.41 7.56 25.10
CA LEU A 490 -83.05 7.68 25.64
C LEU A 490 -82.22 6.41 25.46
N ILE A 491 -82.85 5.22 25.50
CA ILE A 491 -82.15 3.96 25.21
C ILE A 491 -81.73 3.91 23.74
N GLU A 492 -82.64 4.25 22.81
CA GLU A 492 -82.35 4.28 21.37
C GLU A 492 -81.22 5.27 21.04
N GLU A 493 -81.19 6.44 21.68
CA GLU A 493 -80.09 7.41 21.55
C GLU A 493 -78.74 6.82 22.02
N MET A 494 -78.72 6.14 23.18
CA MET A 494 -77.50 5.52 23.70
C MET A 494 -77.05 4.31 22.87
N GLU A 495 -77.98 3.51 22.34
CA GLU A 495 -77.66 2.40 21.43
C GLU A 495 -77.05 2.91 20.13
N THR A 496 -77.59 3.99 19.56
CA THR A 496 -77.03 4.67 18.39
C THR A 496 -75.61 5.18 18.68
N GLU A 497 -75.39 5.80 19.84
CA GLU A 497 -74.06 6.29 20.21
C GLU A 497 -73.03 5.16 20.39
N ILE A 498 -73.45 3.99 20.88
CA ILE A 498 -72.60 2.79 20.93
C ILE A 498 -72.28 2.29 19.51
N GLU A 499 -73.27 2.25 18.62
CA GLU A 499 -73.07 1.84 17.21
C GLU A 499 -72.08 2.77 16.51
N ASP A 500 -72.32 4.08 16.55
CA ASP A 500 -71.42 5.10 15.97
C ASP A 500 -69.99 4.98 16.51
N THR A 501 -69.82 4.68 17.81
CA THR A 501 -68.50 4.52 18.43
C THR A 501 -67.80 3.24 17.96
N ASN A 502 -68.54 2.15 17.70
CA ASN A 502 -67.97 0.92 17.17
C ASN A 502 -67.60 1.01 15.69
N GLU A 503 -68.24 1.89 14.93
CA GLU A 503 -67.93 2.11 13.51
C GLU A 503 -66.70 2.99 13.28
N ASP A 504 -66.23 3.74 14.29
CA ASP A 504 -65.07 4.64 14.22
C ASP A 504 -64.11 4.41 15.41
N PRO A 505 -63.41 3.26 15.46
CA PRO A 505 -62.48 2.95 16.54
C PRO A 505 -61.25 3.88 16.52
N GLU A 506 -60.89 4.42 17.69
CA GLU A 506 -59.81 5.40 17.85
C GLU A 506 -58.58 4.84 18.60
N GLY A 507 -58.55 3.53 18.86
CA GLY A 507 -57.43 2.87 19.52
C GLY A 507 -56.25 2.56 18.58
N ASP A 508 -55.31 1.77 19.10
CA ASP A 508 -54.17 1.29 18.33
C ASP A 508 -54.60 0.15 17.39
N PHE A 509 -53.78 -0.13 16.38
CA PHE A 509 -53.96 -1.33 15.57
C PHE A 509 -53.57 -2.58 16.38
N PRO A 510 -54.32 -3.70 16.26
CA PRO A 510 -53.97 -4.94 16.93
C PRO A 510 -52.56 -5.43 16.59
N ASP A 511 -51.81 -5.89 17.59
CA ASP A 511 -50.43 -6.38 17.41
C ASP A 511 -50.35 -7.56 16.41
N ASP A 512 -51.34 -8.46 16.44
CA ASP A 512 -51.43 -9.60 15.52
C ASP A 512 -51.64 -9.16 14.07
N LEU A 513 -52.43 -8.10 13.85
CA LEU A 513 -52.62 -7.50 12.52
C LEU A 513 -51.31 -6.91 11.98
N ILE A 514 -50.54 -6.24 12.84
CA ILE A 514 -49.22 -5.69 12.48
C ILE A 514 -48.23 -6.82 12.16
N GLU A 515 -48.17 -7.86 13.01
CA GLU A 515 -47.28 -9.01 12.80
C GLU A 515 -47.59 -9.77 11.51
N ASP A 516 -48.87 -10.00 11.21
CA ASP A 516 -49.31 -10.66 9.97
C ASP A 516 -48.91 -9.84 8.74
N ALA A 517 -49.07 -8.51 8.77
CA ALA A 517 -48.64 -7.68 7.65
C ALA A 517 -47.13 -7.67 7.45
N ILE A 518 -46.34 -7.64 8.53
CA ILE A 518 -44.88 -7.77 8.43
C ILE A 518 -44.53 -9.12 7.79
N TYR A 519 -45.16 -10.20 8.26
CA TYR A 519 -44.93 -11.55 7.74
C TYR A 519 -45.22 -11.62 6.23
N ASP A 520 -46.37 -11.13 5.78
CA ASP A 520 -46.75 -11.13 4.37
C ASP A 520 -45.73 -10.37 3.50
N ARG A 521 -45.22 -9.23 3.99
CA ARG A 521 -44.22 -8.42 3.27
C ARG A 521 -42.85 -9.08 3.20
N VAL A 522 -42.44 -9.74 4.29
CA VAL A 522 -41.20 -10.53 4.31
C VAL A 522 -41.33 -11.74 3.39
N GLU A 523 -42.49 -12.39 3.35
CA GLU A 523 -42.76 -13.49 2.42
C GLU A 523 -42.68 -13.02 0.96
N ASP A 524 -43.29 -11.88 0.62
CA ASP A 524 -43.17 -11.25 -0.70
C ASP A 524 -41.71 -10.98 -1.08
N ALA A 525 -40.93 -10.41 -0.16
CA ALA A 525 -39.50 -10.16 -0.37
C ALA A 525 -38.68 -11.44 -0.55
N THR A 526 -39.03 -12.50 0.19
CA THR A 526 -38.36 -13.81 0.11
C THR A 526 -38.71 -14.54 -1.20
N ASN A 527 -39.91 -14.33 -1.74
CA ASN A 527 -40.33 -14.93 -3.01
C ASN A 527 -39.59 -14.35 -4.23
N ASP A 528 -39.14 -13.10 -4.16
CA ASP A 528 -38.32 -12.44 -5.19
C ASP A 528 -37.20 -11.61 -4.55
N ILE A 529 -36.21 -12.31 -3.98
CA ILE A 529 -35.07 -11.72 -3.26
C ILE A 529 -34.33 -10.71 -4.13
N VAL A 530 -34.06 -11.06 -5.40
CA VAL A 530 -33.34 -10.17 -6.31
C VAL A 530 -34.19 -8.94 -6.64
N GLY A 531 -35.49 -9.11 -6.87
CA GLY A 531 -36.41 -8.00 -7.09
C GLY A 531 -36.49 -7.06 -5.89
N PHE A 532 -36.59 -7.60 -4.66
CA PHE A 532 -36.56 -6.82 -3.43
C PHE A 532 -35.25 -6.04 -3.28
N MET A 533 -34.11 -6.70 -3.48
CA MET A 533 -32.79 -6.04 -3.41
C MET A 533 -32.69 -4.89 -4.43
N ASP A 534 -33.16 -5.09 -5.66
CA ASP A 534 -33.13 -4.08 -6.70
C ASP A 534 -34.09 -2.91 -6.40
N GLU A 535 -35.29 -3.19 -5.86
CA GLU A 535 -36.29 -2.18 -5.47
C GLU A 535 -35.77 -1.26 -4.37
N TRP A 536 -35.11 -1.84 -3.36
CA TRP A 536 -34.59 -1.10 -2.21
C TRP A 536 -33.14 -0.62 -2.40
N GLY A 537 -32.53 -0.92 -3.55
CA GLY A 537 -31.16 -0.50 -3.89
C GLY A 537 -30.10 -1.12 -2.98
N LEU A 538 -30.31 -2.37 -2.56
CA LEU A 538 -29.37 -3.12 -1.74
C LEU A 538 -28.16 -3.54 -2.57
N GLU A 539 -26.97 -3.35 -2.00
CA GLU A 539 -25.72 -3.78 -2.63
C GLU A 539 -25.57 -5.30 -2.47
N LYS A 540 -25.83 -6.04 -3.56
CA LYS A 540 -25.83 -7.51 -3.59
C LYS A 540 -24.55 -8.13 -3.00
N ASN A 541 -23.40 -7.51 -3.25
CA ASN A 541 -22.09 -7.95 -2.76
C ASN A 541 -22.01 -8.05 -1.22
N ASN A 542 -22.83 -7.30 -0.48
CA ASN A 542 -22.86 -7.34 0.99
C ASN A 542 -23.65 -8.53 1.55
N PHE A 543 -24.40 -9.22 0.70
CA PHE A 543 -25.25 -10.35 1.04
C PHE A 543 -24.78 -11.64 0.36
N ILE A 544 -23.55 -11.72 -0.12
CA ILE A 544 -23.01 -12.97 -0.68
C ILE A 544 -22.48 -13.84 0.45
N ASP A 545 -22.88 -15.12 0.51
CA ASP A 545 -22.21 -16.10 1.35
C ASP A 545 -20.81 -16.34 0.75
N ARG A 546 -19.85 -15.59 1.30
CA ARG A 546 -18.46 -15.61 0.86
C ARG A 546 -17.85 -17.01 0.91
N ARG A 547 -18.23 -17.85 1.89
CA ARG A 547 -17.65 -19.18 2.07
C ARG A 547 -18.15 -20.13 0.99
N GLU A 548 -19.46 -20.17 0.78
CA GLU A 548 -20.07 -21.01 -0.26
C GLU A 548 -19.67 -20.54 -1.66
N PHE A 549 -19.53 -19.22 -1.86
CA PHE A 549 -19.02 -18.66 -3.11
C PHE A 549 -17.59 -19.14 -3.40
N ILE A 550 -16.65 -18.97 -2.46
CA ILE A 550 -15.25 -19.38 -2.65
C ILE A 550 -15.18 -20.89 -2.94
N LYS A 551 -15.96 -21.68 -2.19
CA LYS A 551 -16.05 -23.12 -2.39
C LYS A 551 -16.47 -23.48 -3.82
N ALA A 552 -17.51 -22.83 -4.32
CA ALA A 552 -17.98 -23.10 -5.65
C ALA A 552 -16.99 -22.68 -6.76
N VAL A 553 -16.20 -21.62 -6.54
CA VAL A 553 -15.17 -21.20 -7.50
C VAL A 553 -14.18 -22.34 -7.75
N TYR A 554 -13.56 -22.90 -6.69
CA TYR A 554 -12.56 -23.94 -6.88
C TYR A 554 -13.17 -25.31 -7.22
N GLU A 555 -14.43 -25.58 -6.88
CA GLU A 555 -15.15 -26.77 -7.34
C GLU A 555 -15.49 -26.72 -8.84
N GLU A 556 -15.79 -25.53 -9.39
CA GLU A 556 -16.10 -25.37 -10.82
C GLU A 556 -14.84 -25.26 -11.68
N ASP A 557 -13.81 -24.54 -11.22
CA ASP A 557 -12.57 -24.32 -11.96
C ASP A 557 -11.52 -25.42 -11.70
N GLY A 558 -11.61 -26.12 -10.58
CA GLY A 558 -10.64 -27.12 -10.12
C GLY A 558 -9.40 -26.50 -9.44
N TYR A 559 -8.67 -27.32 -8.68
CA TYR A 559 -7.49 -26.88 -7.92
C TYR A 559 -6.38 -26.33 -8.82
N GLY A 560 -6.16 -26.94 -9.99
CA GLY A 560 -5.16 -26.48 -10.95
C GLY A 560 -5.42 -25.04 -11.40
N ALA A 561 -6.61 -24.72 -11.92
CA ALA A 561 -6.91 -23.37 -12.36
C ALA A 561 -6.93 -22.34 -11.23
N THR A 562 -7.23 -22.78 -10.00
CA THR A 562 -7.33 -21.91 -8.82
C THR A 562 -5.97 -21.58 -8.20
N LEU A 563 -5.03 -22.54 -8.18
CA LEU A 563 -3.75 -22.44 -7.49
C LEU A 563 -2.56 -22.31 -8.44
N ASN A 564 -2.61 -22.97 -9.59
CA ASN A 564 -1.49 -23.12 -10.50
C ASN A 564 -1.54 -22.04 -11.61
N GLY A 565 -0.71 -21.01 -11.45
CA GLY A 565 -0.54 -19.95 -12.45
C GLY A 565 0.35 -20.30 -13.65
N TYR A 566 0.93 -21.50 -13.69
CA TYR A 566 1.82 -21.96 -14.75
C TYR A 566 1.03 -22.53 -15.94
N ASP A 567 0.32 -23.64 -15.74
CA ASP A 567 -0.48 -24.31 -16.78
C ASP A 567 -1.93 -24.59 -16.38
N GLY A 568 -2.32 -24.27 -15.13
CA GLY A 568 -3.66 -24.47 -14.62
C GLY A 568 -4.04 -25.93 -14.40
N THR A 569 -3.08 -26.86 -14.40
CA THR A 569 -3.33 -28.29 -14.21
C THR A 569 -3.03 -28.75 -12.78
N ALA A 570 -3.75 -29.78 -12.34
CA ALA A 570 -3.48 -30.52 -11.12
C ALA A 570 -3.79 -31.99 -11.39
N GLU A 571 -2.79 -32.85 -11.30
CA GLU A 571 -2.92 -34.27 -11.63
C GLU A 571 -2.95 -35.12 -10.35
N GLU A 572 -3.85 -36.11 -10.31
CA GLU A 572 -4.11 -36.94 -9.14
C GLU A 572 -3.33 -38.25 -9.16
N TYR A 573 -2.58 -38.52 -8.09
CA TYR A 573 -1.82 -39.75 -7.91
C TYR A 573 -2.12 -40.38 -6.56
N LYS A 574 -2.46 -41.68 -6.59
CA LYS A 574 -2.68 -42.46 -5.38
C LYS A 574 -1.37 -43.06 -4.88
N VAL A 575 -1.01 -42.78 -3.63
CA VAL A 575 0.15 -43.38 -2.94
C VAL A 575 -0.31 -43.95 -1.60
N GLY A 576 -0.11 -45.26 -1.41
CA GLY A 576 -0.71 -45.97 -0.28
C GLY A 576 -2.24 -45.91 -0.34
N ASP A 577 -2.87 -45.37 0.70
CA ASP A 577 -4.31 -45.19 0.80
C ASP A 577 -4.79 -43.74 0.54
N THR A 578 -3.86 -42.81 0.28
CA THR A 578 -4.15 -41.37 0.11
C THR A 578 -4.02 -40.94 -1.35
N TRP A 579 -4.88 -40.01 -1.77
CA TRP A 579 -4.76 -39.31 -3.06
C TRP A 579 -4.05 -37.99 -2.85
N PHE A 580 -3.08 -37.71 -3.72
CA PHE A 580 -2.34 -36.46 -3.75
C PHE A 580 -2.53 -35.79 -5.11
N TYR A 581 -2.60 -34.47 -5.09
CA TYR A 581 -2.64 -33.63 -6.28
C TYR A 581 -1.23 -33.05 -6.49
N VAL A 582 -0.72 -33.15 -7.72
CA VAL A 582 0.59 -32.66 -8.11
C VAL A 582 0.42 -31.52 -9.11
N MET A 583 1.06 -30.39 -8.84
CA MET A 583 1.03 -29.19 -9.69
C MET A 583 2.44 -28.70 -9.96
N ARG A 584 2.74 -28.30 -11.20
CA ARG A 584 3.95 -27.55 -11.51
C ARG A 584 3.68 -26.05 -11.28
N ILE A 585 4.51 -25.39 -10.49
CA ILE A 585 4.30 -23.97 -10.11
C ILE A 585 5.30 -22.99 -10.74
N ASP A 586 6.38 -23.49 -11.35
CA ASP A 586 7.35 -22.71 -12.18
C ASP A 586 8.00 -23.59 -13.26
#